data_AF-A0A849H9D2-F1
#
_entry.id   AF-A0A849H9D2-F1
#
_cell.length_a   1.000
_cell.length_b   1.000
_cell.length_c   1.000
_cell.angle_alpha   90.00
_cell.angle_beta   90.00
_cell.angle_gamma   90.00
#
_symmetry.space_group_name_H-M   'P 1'
#
loop_
_entity.id
_entity.type
_entity.pdbx_description
1 polymer ?
#
loop_
_entity_poly.entity_id
_entity_poly.type
_entity_poly.pdbx_seq_one_letter_code
_entity_poly.pdbx_strand_id
1 'polypeptide(L)'
;TGFSLFKQIRRKEEYKDIPVIMLTGVAGVLEEDDAQAEGDTFESPFDSIREGLRRGIQKMREEGVIRPERFIDKPIDPEELIEAVKGIIG
;
A
#
# COMPACT_ATOMS: atom_id res chain seq x y z
N THR A 1 4.91 11.60 -4.05
CA THR A 1 4.99 10.58 -2.98
C THR A 1 5.22 9.21 -3.59
N GLY A 2 5.44 8.16 -2.79
CA GLY A 2 5.57 6.78 -3.31
C GLY A 2 4.40 6.36 -4.21
N PHE A 3 3.17 6.76 -3.87
CA PHE A 3 1.98 6.57 -4.71
C PHE A 3 2.04 7.28 -6.06
N SER A 4 2.50 8.54 -6.08
CA SER A 4 2.64 9.29 -7.34
C SER A 4 3.63 8.59 -8.27
N LEU A 5 4.74 8.07 -7.72
CA LEU A 5 5.74 7.31 -8.47
C LEU A 5 5.13 6.01 -9.01
N PHE A 6 4.42 5.25 -8.16
CA PHE A 6 3.73 4.03 -8.58
C PHE A 6 2.77 4.28 -9.75
N LYS A 7 1.94 5.33 -9.68
CA LYS A 7 1.06 5.72 -10.79
C LYS A 7 1.81 6.06 -12.07
N GLN A 8 2.95 6.73 -11.96
CA GLN A 8 3.78 7.08 -13.12
C GLN A 8 4.39 5.83 -13.77
N ILE A 9 4.88 4.90 -12.95
CA ILE A 9 5.45 3.63 -13.41
C ILE A 9 4.38 2.79 -14.12
N ARG A 10 3.18 2.64 -13.53
CA ARG A 10 2.08 1.88 -14.15
C ARG A 10 1.54 2.49 -15.45
N ARG A 11 1.77 3.78 -15.71
CA ARG A 11 1.37 4.46 -16.96
C ARG A 11 2.36 4.29 -18.10
N LYS A 12 3.58 3.84 -17.83
CA LYS A 12 4.63 3.67 -18.82
C LYS A 12 4.71 2.22 -19.27
N GLU A 13 4.61 1.96 -20.57
CA GLU A 13 4.65 0.58 -21.09
C GLU A 13 5.94 -0.17 -20.73
N GLU A 14 7.06 0.55 -20.64
CA GLU A 14 8.36 0.00 -20.23
C GLU A 14 8.37 -0.55 -18.79
N TYR A 15 7.48 -0.08 -17.91
CA TYR A 15 7.51 -0.41 -16.48
C TYR A 15 6.19 -0.92 -15.91
N LYS A 16 5.12 -0.96 -16.70
CA LYS A 16 3.77 -1.29 -16.22
C LYS A 16 3.67 -2.69 -15.59
N ASP A 17 4.56 -3.60 -15.98
CA ASP A 17 4.57 -5.00 -15.54
C ASP A 17 5.59 -5.27 -14.43
N ILE A 18 6.34 -4.26 -13.98
CA ILE A 18 7.30 -4.42 -12.88
C ILE A 18 6.52 -4.58 -11.56
N PRO A 19 6.80 -5.63 -10.77
CA PRO A 19 6.20 -5.80 -9.47
C PRO A 19 6.72 -4.76 -8.47
N VAL A 20 5.82 -4.22 -7.66
CA VAL A 20 6.06 -3.15 -6.69
C VAL A 20 5.57 -3.58 -5.31
N ILE A 21 6.50 -3.57 -4.35
CA ILE A 21 6.20 -3.64 -2.93
C ILE A 21 6.17 -2.22 -2.36
N MET A 22 5.09 -1.86 -1.67
CA MET A 22 4.98 -0.57 -1.00
C MET A 22 5.28 -0.68 0.50
N LEU A 23 6.34 -0.01 0.94
CA LEU A 23 6.69 0.10 2.36
C LEU A 23 5.95 1.28 2.98
N THR A 24 5.12 1.03 3.97
CA THR A 24 4.25 2.03 4.61
C THR A 24 4.37 1.96 6.13
N GLY A 25 3.97 3.00 6.87
CA GLY A 25 3.93 2.96 8.35
C GLY A 25 2.50 2.86 8.89
N VAL A 26 1.57 2.44 8.04
CA VAL A 26 0.11 2.44 8.24
C VAL A 26 -0.59 1.32 7.45
N ALA A 27 0.09 0.22 7.11
CA ALA A 27 -0.44 -0.91 6.32
C ALA A 27 -1.57 -1.64 7.04
N GLY A 28 -1.60 -1.64 8.38
CA GLY A 28 -2.71 -2.19 9.18
C GLY A 28 -4.10 -1.62 8.82
N VAL A 29 -4.16 -0.54 8.03
CA VAL A 29 -5.40 0.07 7.52
C VAL A 29 -5.94 -0.60 6.25
N LEU A 30 -5.12 -1.42 5.58
CA LEU A 30 -5.45 -2.10 4.32
C LEU A 30 -6.01 -3.51 4.51
N GLU A 31 -5.76 -4.14 5.66
CA GLU A 31 -6.35 -5.44 6.01
C GLU A 31 -7.78 -5.30 6.55
N GLU A 32 -8.23 -4.09 6.89
CA GLU A 32 -9.57 -3.78 7.37
C GLU A 32 -10.50 -3.30 6.23
N ASP A 33 -10.75 -4.15 5.23
CA ASP A 33 -11.89 -3.94 4.32
C ASP A 33 -13.18 -4.62 4.81
N ASP A 34 -13.24 -5.18 6.04
CA ASP A 34 -14.45 -5.86 6.57
C ASP A 34 -14.75 -5.74 8.09
N ALA A 35 -14.05 -4.90 8.85
CA ALA A 35 -14.37 -4.68 10.27
C ALA A 35 -14.75 -3.23 10.54
N GLN A 36 -16.06 -2.94 10.54
CA GLN A 36 -16.59 -1.92 11.43
C GLN A 36 -16.26 -2.33 12.87
N ALA A 37 -15.37 -1.59 13.52
CA ALA A 37 -15.27 -1.51 14.98
C ALA A 37 -14.84 -0.07 15.30
N GLU A 38 -15.78 0.83 15.59
CA GLU A 38 -16.26 1.08 16.96
C GLU A 38 -15.11 1.35 17.94
N GLY A 39 -14.90 2.65 18.22
CA GLY A 39 -14.34 3.11 19.48
C GLY A 39 -12.83 3.09 19.61
N ASP A 40 -12.16 4.14 19.15
CA ASP A 40 -11.10 4.71 19.97
C ASP A 40 -10.96 6.22 19.73
N THR A 41 -11.25 6.98 20.78
CA THR A 41 -11.26 8.45 20.80
C THR A 41 -9.84 8.98 21.01
N PHE A 42 -8.91 8.61 20.12
CA PHE A 42 -7.54 9.11 20.14
C PHE A 42 -7.09 9.41 18.70
N GLU A 43 -7.05 10.69 18.34
CA GLU A 43 -6.44 11.11 17.06
C GLU A 43 -4.95 10.72 17.08
N SER A 44 -4.60 9.73 16.27
CA SER A 44 -3.22 9.35 16.05
C SER A 44 -2.60 10.34 15.06
N PRO A 45 -1.35 10.80 15.25
CA PRO A 45 -0.68 11.69 14.30
C PRO A 45 -0.55 11.12 12.87
N PHE A 46 -0.87 9.84 12.69
CA PHE A 46 -0.83 9.15 11.41
C PHE A 46 -2.20 9.04 10.72
N ASP A 47 -3.30 9.49 11.32
CA ASP A 47 -4.65 9.33 10.74
C ASP A 47 -4.80 10.06 9.40
N SER A 48 -4.18 11.23 9.21
CA SER A 48 -4.17 11.90 7.91
C SER A 48 -3.41 11.10 6.83
N ILE A 49 -2.39 10.32 7.21
CA ILE A 49 -1.63 9.45 6.29
C ILE A 49 -2.45 8.21 5.95
N ARG A 50 -3.14 7.64 6.94
CA ARG A 50 -4.09 6.52 6.77
C ARG A 50 -5.21 6.88 5.80
N GLU A 51 -5.82 8.05 5.99
CA GLU A 51 -6.88 8.52 5.13
C GLU A 51 -6.38 8.81 3.71
N GLY A 52 -5.18 9.41 3.58
CA GLY A 52 -4.52 9.61 2.30
C GLY A 52 -4.22 8.30 1.54
N LEU A 53 -3.82 7.25 2.28
CA LEU A 53 -3.58 5.92 1.75
C LEU A 53 -4.87 5.28 1.23
N ARG A 54 -5.93 5.27 2.06
CA ARG A 54 -7.26 4.76 1.68
C ARG A 54 -7.80 5.46 0.42
N ARG A 55 -7.78 6.79 0.41
CA ARG A 55 -8.20 7.59 -0.77
C ARG A 55 -7.33 7.31 -2.00
N GLY A 56 -6.03 7.12 -1.81
CA GLY A 56 -5.09 6.77 -2.88
C GLY A 56 -5.43 5.44 -3.55
N ILE A 57 -5.73 4.42 -2.75
CA ILE A 57 -6.11 3.08 -3.22
C ILE A 57 -7.48 3.07 -3.88
N GLN A 58 -8.47 3.75 -3.29
CA GLN A 58 -9.79 3.90 -3.87
C GLN A 58 -9.71 4.56 -5.26
N LYS A 59 -8.98 5.68 -5.35
CA LYS A 59 -8.76 6.38 -6.62
C LYS A 59 -8.01 5.53 -7.65
N MET A 60 -7.08 4.68 -7.24
CA MET A 60 -6.40 3.76 -8.15
C MET A 60 -7.33 2.68 -8.70
N ARG A 61 -8.25 2.18 -7.86
CA ARG A 61 -9.31 1.24 -8.27
C ARG A 61 -10.24 1.87 -9.30
N GLU A 62 -10.66 3.12 -9.06
CA GLU A 62 -11.49 3.90 -9.99
C GLU A 62 -10.77 4.20 -11.32
N GLU A 63 -9.47 4.48 -11.27
CA GLU A 63 -8.64 4.74 -12.45
C GLU A 63 -8.23 3.45 -13.20
N GLY A 64 -8.63 2.26 -12.73
CA GLY A 64 -8.26 0.97 -13.32
C GLY A 64 -6.76 0.64 -13.23
N VAL A 65 -6.04 1.31 -12.32
CA VAL A 65 -4.60 1.12 -12.13
C VAL A 65 -4.37 -0.14 -11.29
N ILE A 66 -3.53 -1.04 -11.80
CA ILE A 66 -3.11 -2.28 -11.10
C ILE A 66 -2.58 -1.91 -9.71
N ARG A 67 -3.02 -2.62 -8.67
CA ARG A 67 -2.56 -2.40 -7.29
C ARG A 67 -1.11 -2.88 -7.11
N PRO A 68 -0.35 -2.36 -6.13
CA PRO A 68 0.91 -2.97 -5.73
C PRO A 68 0.69 -4.41 -5.28
N GLU A 69 1.70 -5.26 -5.49
CA GLU A 69 1.66 -6.69 -5.20
C GLU A 69 1.66 -6.94 -3.69
N ARG A 70 2.31 -6.07 -2.91
CA ARG A 70 2.32 -6.15 -1.45
C ARG A 70 2.47 -4.78 -0.81
N PHE A 71 1.92 -4.66 0.39
CA PHE A 71 2.23 -3.58 1.32
C PHE A 71 2.94 -4.20 2.52
N ILE A 72 4.02 -3.57 3.00
CA ILE A 72 4.75 -4.01 4.19
C ILE A 72 4.82 -2.85 5.16
N ASP A 73 4.53 -3.14 6.42
CA ASP A 73 4.50 -2.15 7.47
C ASP A 73 5.89 -1.80 8.01
N LYS A 74 5.99 -0.61 8.59
CA LYS A 74 7.19 -0.13 9.27
C LYS A 74 6.96 -0.21 10.79
N PRO A 75 7.97 -0.58 11.59
CA PRO A 75 9.33 -0.94 11.20
C PRO A 75 9.38 -2.22 10.37
N ILE A 76 10.28 -2.27 9.39
CA ILE A 76 10.34 -3.35 8.41
C ILE A 76 10.90 -4.59 9.10
N ASP A 77 10.14 -5.69 9.07
CA ASP A 77 10.63 -7.02 9.37
C ASP A 77 11.47 -7.53 8.17
N PRO A 78 12.79 -7.76 8.34
CA PRO A 78 13.66 -8.22 7.26
C PRO A 78 13.22 -9.56 6.67
N GLU A 79 12.79 -10.49 7.51
CA GLU A 79 12.31 -11.81 7.11
C GLU A 79 11.02 -11.70 6.29
N GLU A 80 10.07 -10.87 6.72
CA GLU A 80 8.83 -10.61 5.98
C GLU A 80 9.09 -10.04 4.59
N LEU A 81 10.03 -9.08 4.49
CA LEU A 81 10.43 -8.48 3.23
C LEU A 81 11.10 -9.50 2.31
N ILE A 82 11.98 -10.35 2.84
CA ILE A 82 12.66 -11.39 2.07
C ILE A 82 11.63 -12.37 1.50
N GLU A 83 10.67 -12.82 2.32
CA GLU A 83 9.61 -13.72 1.85
C GLU A 83 8.69 -13.05 0.82
N ALA A 84 8.40 -11.74 0.97
CA ALA A 84 7.67 -10.96 -0.02
C ALA A 84 8.38 -10.96 -1.38
N VAL A 85 9.68 -10.70 -1.37
CA VAL A 85 10.50 -10.64 -2.57
C VAL A 85 10.58 -12.02 -3.23
N LYS A 86 10.86 -13.08 -2.47
CA LYS A 86 10.89 -14.46 -2.97
C LYS A 86 9.58 -14.86 -3.65
N GLY A 87 8.43 -14.56 -3.02
CA GLY A 87 7.11 -14.88 -3.58
C GLY A 87 6.81 -14.18 -4.92
N ILE A 88 7.48 -13.07 -5.21
CA ILE A 88 7.30 -12.32 -6.46
C ILE A 88 8.27 -12.79 -7.55
N ILE A 89 9.52 -13.08 -7.20
CA ILE A 89 10.56 -13.40 -8.19
C ILE A 89 10.62 -14.89 -8.56
N GLY A 90 10.11 -15.80 -7.72
CA GLY A 90 10.22 -17.25 -7.90
C GLY A 90 11.52 -17.80 -7.32
#